data_AF-A0A7X1WRD2-F1
#
_entry.id   AF-A0A7X1WRD2-F1
#
_cell.length_a   1.000
_cell.length_b   1.000
_cell.length_c   1.000
_cell.angle_alpha   90.00
_cell.angle_beta   90.00
_cell.angle_gamma   90.00
#
_symmetry.space_group_name_H-M   'P 1'
#
loop_
_entity.id
_entity.type
_entity.pdbx_description
1 polymer ?
#
loop_
_entity_poly.entity_id
_entity_poly.type
_entity_poly.pdbx_seq_one_letter_code
_entity_poly.pdbx_strand_id
1 'polypeptide(L)'
;MSTNQIATTKTTVSLDEILAAADMAYERGEMQLAEQLEISHRGDLLADFIAHELREATEGEDNPLEVALKSMHSAVDQLNQVIEALNALEA
;
A
#
# COMPACT_ATOMS: atom_id res chain seq x y z
N MET A 1 -12.81 18.25 -41.27
CA MET A 1 -13.32 18.00 -39.90
C MET A 1 -12.70 16.70 -39.42
N SER A 2 -11.49 16.75 -38.85
CA SER A 2 -10.86 15.56 -38.23
C SER A 2 -11.03 15.69 -36.73
N THR A 3 -11.95 14.92 -36.17
CA THR A 3 -12.11 14.76 -34.73
C THR A 3 -10.97 13.84 -34.26
N ASN A 4 -9.90 14.44 -33.73
CA ASN A 4 -8.92 13.70 -32.95
C ASN A 4 -9.62 13.18 -31.69
N GLN A 5 -9.93 11.89 -31.67
CA GLN A 5 -10.25 11.19 -30.42
C GLN A 5 -8.96 11.12 -29.62
N ILE A 6 -8.85 11.95 -28.58
CA ILE A 6 -7.83 11.80 -27.55
C ILE A 6 -8.26 10.56 -26.77
N ALA A 7 -7.68 9.42 -27.11
CA ALA A 7 -7.78 8.23 -26.28
C ALA A 7 -7.10 8.56 -24.95
N THR A 8 -7.90 8.85 -23.92
CA THR A 8 -7.43 8.91 -22.55
C THR A 8 -7.06 7.48 -22.17
N THR A 9 -5.83 7.07 -22.48
CA THR A 9 -5.23 5.87 -21.90
C THR A 9 -5.20 6.10 -20.39
N LYS A 10 -6.19 5.56 -19.68
CA LYS A 10 -6.16 5.44 -18.24
C LYS A 10 -5.03 4.46 -17.95
N THR A 11 -3.82 4.95 -17.78
CA THR A 11 -2.68 4.12 -17.42
C THR A 11 -2.98 3.53 -16.05
N THR A 12 -3.29 2.25 -16.01
CA THR A 12 -3.49 1.53 -14.75
C THR A 12 -2.16 1.55 -13.99
N VAL A 13 -2.17 2.06 -12.76
CA VAL A 13 -0.97 2.11 -11.92
C VAL A 13 -0.63 0.68 -11.50
N SER A 14 0.62 0.28 -11.74
CA SER A 14 1.14 -1.05 -11.43
C SER A 14 1.49 -1.21 -9.95
N LEU A 15 1.59 -2.46 -9.48
CA LEU A 15 2.06 -2.79 -8.13
C LEU A 15 3.45 -2.21 -7.85
N ASP A 16 4.38 -2.29 -8.81
CA ASP A 16 5.73 -1.76 -8.63
C ASP A 16 5.72 -0.23 -8.45
N GLU A 17 4.86 0.49 -9.17
CA GLU A 17 4.67 1.93 -8.97
C GLU A 17 4.05 2.26 -7.61
N ILE A 18 3.10 1.45 -7.14
CA ILE A 18 2.48 1.60 -5.81
C ILE A 18 3.53 1.37 -4.71
N LEU A 19 4.31 0.29 -4.80
CA LEU A 19 5.35 -0.03 -3.83
C LEU A 19 6.47 1.02 -3.84
N ALA A 20 6.89 1.50 -5.00
CA ALA A 20 7.88 2.58 -5.10
C ALA A 20 7.35 3.89 -4.49
N ALA A 21 6.08 4.22 -4.71
CA ALA A 21 5.47 5.40 -4.08
C ALA A 21 5.37 5.26 -2.55
N ALA A 22 4.98 4.08 -2.06
CA ALA A 22 4.94 3.78 -0.63
C ALA A 22 6.34 3.84 -0.01
N ASP A 23 7.34 3.28 -0.69
CA ASP A 23 8.74 3.28 -0.23
C ASP A 23 9.28 4.71 -0.15
N MET A 24 9.12 5.52 -1.19
CA MET A 24 9.56 6.92 -1.14
C MET A 24 8.89 7.73 -0.02
N ALA A 25 7.63 7.42 0.29
CA ALA A 25 6.91 8.06 1.39
C ALA A 25 7.38 7.58 2.77
N TYR A 26 7.78 6.31 2.88
CA TYR A 26 8.18 5.65 4.12
C TYR A 26 9.70 5.70 4.30
N GLU A 27 10.18 6.42 5.32
CA GLU A 27 11.63 6.54 5.60
C GLU A 27 12.45 6.97 4.36
N ARG A 28 11.84 7.77 3.47
CA ARG A 28 12.47 8.31 2.24
C ARG A 28 13.01 7.25 1.28
N GLY A 29 12.45 6.04 1.27
CA GLY A 29 12.85 4.95 0.39
C GLY A 29 13.98 4.07 0.91
N GLU A 30 14.30 4.14 2.21
CA GLU A 30 15.34 3.31 2.81
C GLU A 30 14.87 1.86 3.08
N MET A 31 13.57 1.59 3.01
CA MET A 31 12.99 0.29 3.37
C MET A 31 12.85 -0.69 2.21
N GLN A 32 13.15 -0.25 0.99
CA GLN A 32 13.18 -1.08 -0.22
C GLN A 32 11.85 -1.82 -0.46
N LEU A 33 10.69 -1.24 -0.16
CA LEU A 33 9.38 -1.97 -0.14
C LEU A 33 9.07 -2.70 -1.46
N ALA A 34 9.58 -2.20 -2.59
CA ALA A 34 9.48 -2.81 -3.90
C ALA A 34 10.22 -4.16 -4.03
N GLU A 35 11.23 -4.42 -3.22
CA GLU A 35 11.93 -5.70 -3.17
C GLU A 35 11.07 -6.78 -2.52
N GLN A 36 11.17 -8.03 -2.98
CA GLN A 36 10.47 -9.16 -2.38
C GLN A 36 11.36 -9.79 -1.30
N LEU A 37 11.28 -9.23 -0.09
CA LEU A 37 11.98 -9.74 1.08
C LEU A 37 11.03 -10.56 1.95
N GLU A 38 11.55 -11.59 2.61
CA GLU A 38 10.81 -12.34 3.63
C GLU A 38 10.50 -11.42 4.83
N ILE A 39 9.35 -11.66 5.48
CA ILE A 39 8.93 -10.91 6.68
C ILE A 39 10.05 -10.95 7.73
N SER A 40 10.30 -9.83 8.41
CA SER A 40 11.37 -9.56 9.38
C SER A 40 12.76 -9.30 8.81
N HIS A 41 13.00 -9.45 7.50
CA HIS A 41 14.32 -9.22 6.92
C HIS A 41 14.64 -7.74 6.66
N ARG A 42 13.64 -6.86 6.57
CA ARG A 42 13.86 -5.39 6.49
C ARG A 42 14.33 -4.77 7.80
N GLY A 43 14.08 -5.45 8.92
CA GLY A 43 14.34 -4.90 10.25
C GLY A 43 13.32 -3.87 10.73
N ASP A 44 12.24 -3.66 9.95
CA ASP A 44 11.10 -2.81 10.31
C ASP A 44 9.79 -3.58 10.05
N LEU A 45 9.07 -3.88 11.13
CA LEU A 45 7.82 -4.65 11.07
C LEU A 45 6.69 -3.89 10.36
N LEU A 46 6.68 -2.57 10.42
CA LEU A 46 5.69 -1.75 9.73
C LEU A 46 6.02 -1.69 8.24
N ALA A 47 7.30 -1.58 7.87
CA ALA A 47 7.71 -1.71 6.47
C ALA A 47 7.34 -3.08 5.88
N ASP A 48 7.59 -4.16 6.64
CA ASP A 48 7.20 -5.51 6.23
C ASP A 48 5.68 -5.66 6.08
N PHE A 49 4.91 -5.10 7.03
CA PHE A 49 3.45 -5.06 6.95
C PHE A 49 2.99 -4.33 5.68
N ILE A 50 3.48 -3.11 5.42
CA ILE A 50 3.08 -2.32 4.24
C ILE A 50 3.40 -3.08 2.94
N ALA A 51 4.62 -3.61 2.81
CA ALA A 51 5.02 -4.34 1.61
C ALA A 51 4.19 -5.62 1.39
N HIS A 52 3.88 -6.35 2.47
CA HIS A 52 3.08 -7.57 2.41
C HIS A 52 1.63 -7.27 2.04
N GLU A 53 1.00 -6.34 2.76
CA GLU A 53 -0.39 -5.94 2.59
C GLU A 53 -0.66 -5.42 1.17
N LEU A 54 0.22 -4.56 0.64
CA LEU A 54 0.08 -4.03 -0.72
C LEU A 54 0.22 -5.11 -1.80
N ARG A 55 1.08 -6.12 -1.59
CA ARG A 55 1.22 -7.24 -2.53
C ARG A 55 0.00 -8.16 -2.50
N GLU A 56 -0.44 -8.54 -1.31
CA GLU A 56 -1.58 -9.44 -1.13
C GLU A 56 -2.88 -8.80 -1.62
N ALA A 57 -3.13 -7.54 -1.23
CA ALA A 57 -4.38 -6.86 -1.58
C ALA A 57 -4.51 -6.59 -3.09
N THR A 58 -3.41 -6.51 -3.84
CA THR A 58 -3.45 -6.14 -5.26
C THR A 58 -3.25 -7.32 -6.21
N GLU A 59 -2.98 -8.52 -5.70
CA GLU A 59 -2.74 -9.70 -6.52
C GLU A 59 -3.99 -10.08 -7.32
N GLY A 60 -3.89 -10.03 -8.65
CA GLY A 60 -4.98 -10.40 -9.56
C GLY A 60 -6.09 -9.35 -9.71
N GLU A 61 -5.90 -8.15 -9.18
CA GLU A 61 -6.91 -7.08 -9.21
C GLU A 61 -6.87 -6.23 -10.49
N ASP A 62 -8.05 -5.86 -10.99
CA ASP A 62 -8.21 -5.02 -12.18
C ASP A 62 -7.83 -3.54 -11.93
N ASN A 63 -7.94 -3.09 -10.68
CA ASN A 63 -7.56 -1.74 -10.25
C ASN A 63 -6.68 -1.79 -8.98
N PRO A 64 -5.38 -2.13 -9.13
CA PRO A 64 -4.46 -2.30 -8.01
C PRO A 64 -4.40 -1.10 -7.05
N LEU A 65 -4.41 0.13 -7.59
CA LEU A 65 -4.32 1.33 -6.76
C LEU A 65 -5.54 1.52 -5.86
N GLU A 66 -6.75 1.29 -6.38
CA GLU A 66 -7.97 1.41 -5.59
C GLU A 66 -8.00 0.39 -4.45
N VAL A 67 -7.60 -0.85 -4.74
CA VAL A 67 -7.58 -1.91 -3.72
C VAL A 67 -6.49 -1.68 -2.69
N ALA A 68 -5.28 -1.27 -3.11
CA ALA A 68 -4.20 -0.85 -2.22
C ALA A 68 -4.63 0.27 -1.25
N LEU A 69 -5.26 1.33 -1.77
CA LEU A 69 -5.75 2.42 -0.93
C LEU A 69 -6.82 1.93 0.06
N LYS A 70 -7.76 1.10 -0.39
CA LYS A 70 -8.81 0.55 0.48
C LYS A 70 -8.23 -0.31 1.60
N SER A 71 -7.27 -1.18 1.28
CA SER A 71 -6.60 -2.04 2.25
C SER A 71 -5.86 -1.21 3.31
N MET A 72 -5.06 -0.20 2.90
CA MET A 72 -4.35 0.67 3.84
C MET A 72 -5.28 1.46 4.77
N HIS A 73 -6.40 1.98 4.26
CA HIS A 73 -7.39 2.64 5.12
C HIS A 73 -8.02 1.67 6.12
N SER A 74 -8.36 0.45 5.68
CA SER A 74 -8.88 -0.59 6.57
C SER A 74 -7.88 -0.95 7.67
N ALA A 75 -6.58 -1.03 7.34
CA ALA A 75 -5.53 -1.29 8.32
C ALA A 75 -5.47 -0.18 9.39
N VAL A 76 -5.54 1.10 8.98
CA VAL A 76 -5.57 2.25 9.91
C VAL A 76 -6.80 2.18 10.83
N ASP A 77 -7.98 1.90 10.28
CA ASP A 77 -9.21 1.80 11.08
C ASP A 77 -9.13 0.68 12.13
N GLN A 78 -8.58 -0.48 11.75
CA GLN A 78 -8.39 -1.60 12.67
C GLN A 78 -7.34 -1.31 13.73
N LEU A 79 -6.21 -0.69 13.37
CA LEU A 79 -5.18 -0.29 14.33
C LEU A 79 -5.72 0.72 15.35
N ASN A 80 -6.51 1.70 14.90
CA ASN A 80 -7.15 2.66 15.80
C ASN A 80 -8.10 1.96 16.79
N GLN A 81 -8.92 1.01 16.33
CA GLN A 81 -9.80 0.24 17.21
C GLN A 81 -9.03 -0.56 18.27
N VAL A 82 -7.90 -1.17 17.89
CA VAL A 82 -7.02 -1.88 18.83
C VAL A 82 -6.44 -0.91 19.86
N ILE A 83 -5.95 0.25 19.44
CA ILE A 83 -5.41 1.28 20.34
C ILE A 83 -6.48 1.77 21.32
N GLU A 84 -7.69 2.05 20.85
CA GLU A 84 -8.82 2.46 21.70
C GLU A 84 -9.15 1.39 22.75
N ALA A 85 -9.20 0.12 22.34
CA ALA A 85 -9.47 -0.99 23.25
C ALA A 85 -8.38 -1.14 24.32
N LEU A 86 -7.10 -0.95 23.95
CA LEU A 86 -5.98 -1.00 24.90
C LEU A 86 -6.01 0.18 25.87
N ASN A 87 -6.27 1.40 25.39
CA ASN A 87 -6.40 2.59 26.23
C ASN A 87 -7.52 2.46 27.26
N ALA A 88 -8.62 1.77 26.90
CA ALA A 88 -9.72 1.52 27.83
C ALA A 88 -9.35 0.58 28.99
N LEU A 89 -8.24 -0.15 28.93
CA LEU A 89 -7.73 -0.96 30.04
C LEU A 89 -7.00 -0.14 31.11
N GLU A 90 -6.51 1.05 30.74
CA GLU A 90 -5.84 1.97 31.67
C GLU A 90 -6.83 2.91 32.40
N ALA A 91 -8.10 2.94 31.98
CA ALA A 91 -9.17 3.79 32.51
C ALA A 91 -9.90 3.18 33.71
#